data_AF-A0A3N4R6V4-F1
#
_entry.id   AF-A0A3N4R6V4-F1
#
_cell.length_a   1.000
_cell.length_b   1.000
_cell.length_c   1.000
_cell.angle_alpha   90.00
_cell.angle_beta   90.00
_cell.angle_gamma   90.00
#
_symmetry.space_group_name_H-M   'P 1'
#
loop_
_entity.id
_entity.type
_entity.pdbx_description
1 polymer ?
#
loop_
_entity_poly.entity_id
_entity_poly.type
_entity_poly.pdbx_seq_one_letter_code
_entity_poly.pdbx_strand_id
1 'polypeptide(L)'
;MSERISVDPAELRASAAAARSIGEELQQPATTAVAASRSTGSELAGWSIGGQLQRLAEGWDPTLDRLAERLTTTASALEATAQGHEWNDDRIAGTWRGNGER
;
A
#
# COMPACT_ATOMS: atom_id res chain seq x y z
N MET A 1 -7.33 -26.43 20.10
CA MET A 1 -7.59 -26.25 18.66
C MET A 1 -6.49 -25.34 18.15
N SER A 2 -5.46 -25.89 17.51
CA SER A 2 -4.50 -25.06 16.77
C SER A 2 -5.12 -24.75 15.43
N GLU A 3 -5.66 -23.54 15.27
CA GLU A 3 -5.96 -23.00 13.95
C GLU A 3 -4.67 -23.06 13.14
N ARG A 4 -4.65 -23.94 12.15
CA ARG A 4 -3.52 -24.13 11.27
C ARG A 4 -3.51 -22.91 10.35
N ILE A 5 -2.77 -21.88 10.73
CA ILE A 5 -2.52 -20.71 9.90
C ILE A 5 -1.87 -21.24 8.62
N SER A 6 -2.66 -21.31 7.55
CA SER A 6 -2.21 -21.66 6.21
C SER A 6 -1.93 -20.35 5.49
N VAL A 7 -0.68 -20.16 5.08
CA VAL A 7 -0.28 -18.99 4.29
C VAL A 7 -0.01 -19.46 2.88
N ASP A 8 -0.69 -18.87 1.91
CA ASP A 8 -0.43 -19.07 0.49
C ASP A 8 0.41 -17.89 -0.06
N PRO A 9 1.69 -18.12 -0.40
CA PRO A 9 2.54 -17.10 -1.00
C PRO A 9 1.98 -16.48 -2.29
N ALA A 10 1.17 -17.20 -3.06
CA ALA A 10 0.54 -16.68 -4.28
C ALA A 10 -0.56 -15.66 -3.94
N GLU A 11 -1.40 -15.94 -2.94
CA GLU A 11 -2.44 -15.01 -2.46
C GLU A 11 -1.82 -13.74 -1.86
N LEU A 12 -0.71 -13.86 -1.14
CA LEU A 12 0.03 -12.71 -0.61
C LEU A 12 0.57 -11.83 -1.74
N ARG A 13 1.14 -12.41 -2.79
CA ARG A 13 1.61 -11.66 -3.97
C ARG A 13 0.47 -11.01 -4.74
N ALA A 14 -0.66 -11.69 -4.89
CA ALA A 14 -1.85 -11.11 -5.52
C ALA A 14 -2.35 -9.90 -4.72
N SER A 15 -2.38 -10.02 -3.38
CA SER A 15 -2.74 -8.93 -2.48
C SER A 15 -1.74 -7.77 -2.55
N ALA A 16 -0.44 -8.07 -2.65
CA ALA A 16 0.60 -7.06 -2.85
C ALA A 16 0.41 -6.28 -4.16
N ALA A 17 0.12 -6.99 -5.25
CA ALA A 17 -0.16 -6.37 -6.55
C ALA A 17 -1.39 -5.47 -6.48
N ALA A 18 -2.47 -5.92 -5.83
CA ALA A 18 -3.68 -5.13 -5.64
C ALA A 18 -3.39 -3.84 -4.83
N ALA A 19 -2.64 -3.95 -3.73
CA ALA A 19 -2.28 -2.79 -2.92
C ALA A 19 -1.47 -1.74 -3.73
N ARG A 20 -0.54 -2.18 -4.58
CA ARG A 20 0.19 -1.27 -5.48
C ARG A 20 -0.72 -0.60 -6.49
N SER A 21 -1.53 -1.38 -7.20
CA SER A 21 -2.46 -0.86 -8.21
C SER A 21 -3.37 0.20 -7.62
N ILE A 22 -3.93 -0.04 -6.42
CA ILE A 22 -4.74 0.98 -5.72
C ILE A 22 -3.91 2.23 -5.41
N GLY A 23 -2.68 2.09 -4.94
CA GLY A 23 -1.80 3.23 -4.63
C GLY A 23 -1.47 4.07 -5.87
N GLU A 24 -1.11 3.40 -6.97
CA GLU A 24 -0.78 4.02 -8.25
C GLU A 24 -2.01 4.71 -8.88
N GLU A 25 -3.17 4.04 -8.88
CA GLU A 25 -4.42 4.57 -9.42
C GLU A 25 -4.96 5.76 -8.61
N LEU A 26 -4.72 5.79 -7.30
CA LEU A 26 -5.16 6.88 -6.43
C LEU A 26 -4.28 8.15 -6.57
N GLN A 27 -3.00 7.99 -6.89
CA GLN A 27 -2.03 9.09 -6.82
C GLN A 27 -2.39 10.26 -7.76
N GLN A 28 -2.72 9.95 -9.01
CA GLN A 28 -3.08 10.96 -10.00
C GLN A 28 -4.35 11.75 -9.63
N PRO A 29 -5.52 11.11 -9.37
CA PRO A 29 -6.73 11.85 -9.02
C PRO A 29 -6.58 12.63 -7.70
N ALA A 30 -5.84 12.11 -6.71
CA ALA A 30 -5.51 12.82 -5.48
C ALA A 30 -4.74 14.12 -5.77
N THR A 31 -3.65 14.02 -6.53
CA THR A 31 -2.82 15.16 -6.94
C THR A 31 -3.65 16.20 -7.71
N THR A 32 -4.48 15.75 -8.65
CA THR A 32 -5.37 16.62 -9.42
C THR A 32 -6.37 17.36 -8.53
N ALA A 33 -7.01 16.68 -7.59
CA ALA A 33 -7.99 17.28 -6.69
C ALA A 33 -7.37 18.34 -5.76
N VAL A 34 -6.18 18.06 -5.22
CA VAL A 34 -5.43 19.01 -4.39
C VAL A 34 -5.02 20.22 -5.21
N ALA A 35 -4.46 20.02 -6.40
CA ALA A 35 -4.04 21.10 -7.28
C ALA A 35 -5.21 22.00 -7.71
N ALA A 36 -6.34 21.40 -8.09
CA ALA A 36 -7.56 22.13 -8.44
C ALA A 36 -8.07 22.97 -7.26
N SER A 37 -8.10 22.39 -6.06
CA SER A 37 -8.52 23.08 -4.84
C SER A 37 -7.62 24.28 -4.52
N ARG A 38 -6.30 24.15 -4.70
CA ARG A 38 -5.33 25.26 -4.54
C ARG A 38 -5.53 26.35 -5.60
N SER A 39 -5.70 25.97 -6.87
CA SER A 39 -5.92 26.91 -7.97
C SER A 39 -7.20 27.72 -7.75
N THR A 40 -8.33 27.04 -7.59
CA THR A 40 -9.63 27.69 -7.36
C THR A 40 -9.64 28.48 -6.05
N GLY A 41 -8.98 27.98 -5.01
CA GLY A 41 -8.82 28.73 -3.76
C GLY A 41 -8.10 30.06 -3.96
N SER A 42 -7.12 30.10 -4.86
CA SER A 42 -6.35 31.31 -5.21
C SER A 42 -7.14 32.25 -6.12
N GLU A 43 -7.92 31.71 -7.07
CA GLU A 43 -8.83 32.49 -7.93
C GLU A 43 -9.93 33.18 -7.11
N LEU A 44 -10.35 32.57 -6.01
CA LEU A 44 -11.36 33.08 -5.08
C LEU A 44 -10.75 33.86 -3.90
N ALA A 45 -9.53 34.39 -4.05
CA ALA A 45 -8.89 35.21 -3.02
C ALA A 45 -9.78 36.39 -2.58
N GLY A 46 -9.85 36.63 -1.27
CA GLY A 46 -10.75 37.63 -0.67
C GLY A 46 -12.15 37.12 -0.36
N TRP A 47 -12.54 35.95 -0.87
CA TRP A 47 -13.79 35.27 -0.51
C TRP A 47 -13.52 34.19 0.53
N SER A 48 -14.43 34.05 1.51
CA SER A 48 -14.28 33.08 2.60
C SER A 48 -14.14 31.63 2.12
N ILE A 49 -14.76 31.30 0.99
CA ILE A 49 -14.70 29.98 0.36
C ILE A 49 -13.31 29.67 -0.23
N GLY A 50 -12.59 30.68 -0.74
CA GLY A 50 -11.24 30.48 -1.30
C GLY A 50 -10.26 29.99 -0.24
N GLY A 51 -10.26 30.63 0.93
CA GLY A 51 -9.47 30.19 2.08
C GLY A 51 -9.93 28.87 2.71
N GLN A 52 -11.16 28.41 2.46
CA GLN A 52 -11.61 27.07 2.87
C GLN A 52 -11.08 26.00 1.91
N LEU A 53 -11.09 26.26 0.60
CA LEU A 53 -10.55 25.35 -0.40
C LEU A 53 -9.03 25.15 -0.25
N GLN A 54 -8.28 26.23 0.03
CA GLN A 54 -6.85 26.13 0.34
C GLN A 54 -6.60 25.27 1.58
N ARG A 55 -7.29 25.52 2.69
CA ARG A 55 -7.16 24.71 3.92
C ARG A 55 -7.55 23.24 3.71
N LEU A 56 -8.57 22.99 2.89
CA LEU A 56 -8.97 21.63 2.52
C LEU A 56 -7.84 20.93 1.77
N ALA A 57 -7.24 21.60 0.78
CA ALA A 57 -6.11 21.07 0.03
C ALA A 57 -4.90 20.80 0.95
N GLU A 58 -4.55 21.74 1.82
CA GLU A 58 -3.46 21.62 2.79
C GLU A 58 -3.66 20.46 3.79
N GLY A 59 -4.90 20.20 4.21
CA GLY A 59 -5.21 19.10 5.12
C GLY A 59 -5.18 17.73 4.45
N TRP A 60 -5.68 17.63 3.21
CA TRP A 60 -5.78 16.35 2.50
C TRP A 60 -4.47 15.93 1.82
N ASP A 61 -3.67 16.85 1.31
CA ASP A 61 -2.40 16.55 0.61
C ASP A 61 -1.50 15.57 1.39
N PRO A 62 -1.06 15.86 2.63
CA PRO A 62 -0.21 14.93 3.38
C PRO A 62 -0.92 13.64 3.79
N THR A 63 -2.26 13.64 3.85
CA THR A 63 -3.03 12.44 4.19
C THR A 63 -3.09 11.47 3.01
N LEU A 64 -3.27 12.00 1.80
CA LEU A 64 -3.31 11.23 0.56
C LEU A 64 -1.92 10.66 0.24
N ASP A 65 -0.86 11.45 0.43
CA ASP A 65 0.53 10.98 0.29
C ASP A 65 0.84 9.82 1.25
N ARG A 66 0.49 9.95 2.52
CA ARG A 66 0.67 8.87 3.51
C ARG A 66 -0.14 7.63 3.18
N LEU A 67 -1.33 7.78 2.59
CA LEU A 67 -2.13 6.64 2.17
C LEU A 67 -1.43 5.87 1.04
N ALA A 68 -0.90 6.59 0.04
CA ALA A 68 -0.12 5.98 -1.04
C ALA A 68 1.13 5.26 -0.48
N GLU A 69 1.89 5.91 0.41
CA GLU A 69 3.06 5.31 1.07
C GLU A 69 2.71 4.04 1.86
N ARG A 70 1.58 4.05 2.58
CA ARG A 70 1.10 2.88 3.32
C ARG A 70 0.72 1.73 2.41
N LEU A 71 0.12 2.00 1.26
CA LEU A 71 -0.22 0.97 0.27
C LEU A 71 1.04 0.33 -0.31
N THR A 72 2.04 1.14 -0.68
CA THR A 72 3.35 0.64 -1.11
C THR A 72 4.03 -0.19 -0.03
N THR A 73 4.05 0.30 1.22
CA THR A 73 4.64 -0.41 2.36
C THR A 73 3.95 -1.75 2.62
N THR A 74 2.61 -1.76 2.53
CA THR A 74 1.81 -2.98 2.70
C THR A 74 2.12 -3.98 1.60
N ALA A 75 2.21 -3.55 0.35
CA ALA A 75 2.60 -4.42 -0.76
C ALA A 75 3.99 -5.05 -0.55
N SER A 76 4.98 -4.25 -0.15
CA SER A 76 6.32 -4.74 0.16
C SER A 76 6.33 -5.74 1.33
N ALA A 77 5.54 -5.49 2.37
CA ALA A 77 5.44 -6.41 3.52
C ALA A 77 4.79 -7.75 3.13
N LEU A 78 3.77 -7.73 2.27
CA LEU A 78 3.11 -8.93 1.75
C LEU A 78 4.07 -9.77 0.91
N GLU A 79 4.87 -9.14 0.04
CA GLU A 79 5.90 -9.84 -0.73
C GLU A 79 7.02 -10.41 0.13
N ALA A 80 7.51 -9.65 1.11
CA ALA A 80 8.51 -10.13 2.05
C ALA A 80 7.99 -11.34 2.84
N THR A 81 6.70 -11.32 3.21
CA THR A 81 6.04 -12.44 3.91
C THR A 81 5.96 -13.65 2.99
N ALA A 82 5.55 -13.49 1.73
CA ALA A 82 5.50 -14.58 0.74
C ALA A 82 6.89 -15.23 0.56
N GLN A 83 7.94 -14.42 0.38
CA GLN A 83 9.32 -14.88 0.24
C GLN A 83 9.81 -15.61 1.50
N GLY A 84 9.49 -15.08 2.68
CA GLY A 84 9.86 -15.71 3.95
C GLY A 84 9.19 -17.07 4.15
N HIS A 85 7.94 -17.23 3.73
CA HIS A 85 7.23 -18.50 3.77
C HIS A 85 7.85 -19.55 2.84
N GLU A 86 8.10 -19.20 1.58
CA GLU A 86 8.74 -20.12 0.62
C GLU A 86 10.14 -20.54 1.07
N TRP A 87 10.95 -19.59 1.55
CA TRP A 87 12.28 -19.90 2.08
C TRP A 87 12.23 -20.86 3.26
N ASN A 88 11.26 -20.67 4.16
CA ASN A 88 11.09 -21.56 5.31
C ASN A 88 10.65 -22.96 4.87
N ASP A 89 9.73 -23.06 3.91
CA ASP A 89 9.24 -24.33 3.38
C ASP A 89 10.34 -25.11 2.65
N ASP A 90 11.16 -24.43 1.84
CA ASP A 90 12.34 -25.01 1.17
C ASP A 90 13.36 -25.54 2.17
N ARG A 91 13.63 -24.79 3.24
CA ARG A 91 14.56 -25.19 4.31
C ARG A 91 14.07 -26.44 5.04
N ILE A 92 12.78 -26.51 5.34
CA ILE A 92 12.15 -27.68 5.97
C ILE A 92 12.22 -28.88 5.02
N ALA A 93 11.84 -28.70 3.76
CA ALA A 93 11.89 -29.76 2.75
C ALA A 93 13.32 -30.29 2.52
N GLY A 94 14.34 -29.42 2.54
CA GLY A 94 15.75 -29.81 2.48
C GLY A 94 16.20 -30.63 3.69
N THR A 95 15.74 -30.26 4.89
CA THR A 95 16.04 -31.01 6.13
C THR A 95 15.46 -32.43 6.06
N TRP A 96 14.23 -32.59 5.57
CA TRP A 96 13.61 -33.90 5.42
C TRP A 96 14.27 -34.76 4.34
N ARG A 97 14.64 -34.17 3.20
CA ARG A 97 15.39 -34.88 2.14
C ARG A 97 16.74 -35.41 2.66
N GLY A 98 17.51 -34.57 3.36
CA GLY A 98 18.81 -34.98 3.91
C GLY A 98 18.73 -36.01 5.05
N ASN A 99 17.63 -36.06 5.79
CA ASN A 99 17.40 -37.06 6.85
C ASN A 99 16.81 -38.38 6.33
N GLY A 100 16.18 -38.39 5.15
CA GLY A 100 15.65 -39.60 4.51
C GLY A 100 16.69 -40.41 3.73
N GLU A 101 17.88 -39.84 3.49
CA GLU A 101 19.00 -40.48 2.80
C GLU A 101 20.04 -41.10 3.77
N ARG A 102 19.77 -41.09 5.09
CA ARG A 102 20.59 -41.75 6.13
C ARG A 102 19.88 -42.97 6.70
#